data_AF-A0A6A8VKT3-F1
#
_entry.id   AF-A0A6A8VKT3-F1
#
_cell.length_a   1.000
_cell.length_b   1.000
_cell.length_c   1.000
_cell.angle_alpha   90.00
_cell.angle_beta   90.00
_cell.angle_gamma   90.00
#
_symmetry.space_group_name_H-M   'P 1'
#
loop_
_entity.id
_entity.type
_entity.pdbx_description
1 polymer ?
#
loop_
_entity_poly.entity_id
_entity_poly.type
_entity_poly.pdbx_seq_one_letter_code
_entity_poly.pdbx_strand_id
1 'polypeptide(L)'
;VKYYVEHPNERPHSDNGFGNASDHVRKNKADQDSKPDEDKEHDEVSEPTHPESDEKENHAGLNPSADNLYKPSTDTEETEEEAEDTTDEAEIPQVENSVINAKIADAEALLEKVTDPSIRQNAMETLTGLKSSLLLGTKDNNTISAEVDSLLALLKKSQPAPIQ
;
A
#
# COMPACT_ATOMS: atom_id res chain seq x y z
N VAL A 1 -7.35 12.28 -5.37
CA VAL A 1 -8.69 12.55 -5.99
C VAL A 1 -8.68 13.79 -6.88
N LYS A 2 -8.04 14.91 -6.51
CA LYS A 2 -8.00 16.16 -7.31
C LYS A 2 -7.42 16.01 -8.74
N TYR A 3 -6.39 15.19 -8.95
CA TYR A 3 -5.71 15.04 -10.25
C TYR A 3 -6.66 14.67 -11.42
N TYR A 4 -7.52 13.67 -11.23
CA TYR A 4 -8.46 13.21 -12.25
C TYR A 4 -9.65 14.15 -12.48
N VAL A 5 -9.83 15.16 -11.62
CA VAL A 5 -10.81 16.24 -11.84
C VAL A 5 -10.28 17.20 -12.92
N GLU A 6 -8.98 17.50 -12.88
CA GLU A 6 -8.31 18.39 -13.84
C GLU A 6 -7.89 17.65 -15.13
N HIS A 7 -7.69 16.32 -15.07
CA HIS A 7 -7.27 15.49 -16.20
C HIS A 7 -8.32 14.40 -16.50
N PRO A 8 -9.49 14.76 -17.06
CA PRO A 8 -10.59 13.81 -17.30
C PRO A 8 -10.22 12.71 -18.30
N ASN A 9 -9.32 13.00 -19.24
CA ASN A 9 -8.91 12.08 -20.31
C ASN A 9 -7.79 11.12 -19.89
N GLU A 10 -7.16 11.37 -18.74
CA GLU A 10 -6.09 10.51 -18.20
C GLU A 10 -6.62 9.57 -17.11
N ARG A 11 -7.94 9.52 -16.94
CA ARG A 11 -8.57 8.58 -16.03
C ARG A 11 -8.28 7.16 -16.53
N PRO A 12 -8.00 6.21 -15.63
CA PRO A 12 -7.94 4.81 -16.02
C PRO A 12 -9.30 4.43 -16.63
N HIS A 13 -9.31 4.20 -17.94
CA HIS A 13 -10.47 3.73 -18.66
C HIS A 13 -10.51 2.21 -18.55
N SER A 14 -11.58 1.68 -17.97
CA SER A 14 -11.82 0.25 -17.87
C SER A 14 -12.65 -0.19 -19.07
N ASP A 15 -11.99 -0.50 -20.20
CA ASP A 15 -12.67 -1.03 -21.40
C ASP A 15 -13.25 -2.43 -21.15
N ASN A 16 -12.63 -3.17 -20.24
CA ASN A 16 -13.10 -4.47 -19.77
C ASN A 16 -13.85 -4.30 -18.45
N GLY A 17 -15.01 -3.64 -18.50
CA GLY A 17 -15.86 -3.36 -17.35
C GLY A 17 -15.85 -4.48 -16.31
N PHE A 18 -15.83 -4.11 -15.03
CA PHE A 18 -15.68 -5.04 -13.89
C PHE A 18 -16.58 -6.26 -14.12
N GLY A 19 -15.95 -7.40 -14.42
CA GLY A 19 -16.63 -8.60 -14.90
C GLY A 19 -17.87 -8.86 -14.06
N ASN A 20 -19.00 -9.08 -14.74
CA ASN A 20 -20.22 -9.57 -14.14
C ASN A 20 -19.88 -10.77 -13.24
N ALA A 21 -20.28 -10.70 -11.97
CA ALA A 21 -19.95 -11.67 -10.92
C ALA A 21 -20.37 -13.14 -11.21
N SER A 22 -20.97 -13.38 -12.38
CA SER A 22 -21.42 -14.67 -12.86
C SER A 22 -20.30 -15.56 -13.45
N ASP A 23 -19.10 -15.05 -13.73
CA ASP A 23 -18.00 -15.88 -14.28
C ASP A 23 -17.12 -16.56 -13.20
N HIS A 24 -17.52 -16.47 -11.93
CA HIS A 24 -16.76 -17.03 -10.80
C HIS A 24 -17.25 -18.40 -10.31
N VAL A 25 -17.75 -19.29 -11.18
CA VAL A 25 -18.06 -20.68 -10.77
C VAL A 25 -17.90 -21.68 -11.91
N ARG A 26 -16.68 -21.97 -12.41
CA ARG A 26 -16.39 -23.25 -13.11
C ARG A 26 -14.92 -23.68 -13.03
N LYS A 27 -14.29 -23.68 -11.86
CA LYS A 27 -13.05 -24.45 -11.66
C LYS A 27 -13.05 -25.19 -10.33
N ASN A 28 -13.84 -26.26 -10.27
CA ASN A 28 -13.49 -27.40 -9.44
C ASN A 28 -14.15 -28.69 -9.96
N LYS A 29 -13.41 -29.45 -10.77
CA LYS A 29 -13.44 -30.91 -10.75
C LYS A 29 -12.13 -31.44 -11.34
N ALA A 30 -11.46 -32.23 -10.52
CA ALA A 30 -10.24 -32.94 -10.82
C ALA A 30 -10.45 -34.03 -11.87
N ASP A 31 -9.34 -34.37 -12.53
CA ASP A 31 -9.02 -35.65 -13.19
C ASP A 31 -9.96 -36.17 -14.27
N GLN A 32 -9.55 -36.08 -15.54
CA GLN A 32 -9.41 -37.25 -16.43
C GLN A 32 -8.61 -36.89 -17.68
N ASP A 33 -7.57 -37.69 -17.94
CA ASP A 33 -6.95 -37.88 -19.25
C ASP A 33 -8.00 -38.06 -20.36
N SER A 34 -7.84 -37.36 -21.50
CA SER A 34 -7.91 -37.93 -22.86
C SER A 34 -8.03 -36.85 -23.95
N LYS A 35 -7.03 -36.82 -24.83
CA LYS A 35 -7.00 -36.57 -26.30
C LYS A 35 -7.79 -35.39 -26.91
N PRO A 36 -7.25 -34.72 -27.94
CA PRO A 36 -8.05 -33.88 -28.83
C PRO A 36 -8.66 -34.77 -29.92
N ASP A 37 -9.98 -34.87 -29.99
CA ASP A 37 -10.65 -35.22 -31.26
C ASP A 37 -12.13 -34.84 -31.24
N GLU A 38 -12.62 -34.67 -32.45
CA GLU A 38 -13.78 -33.91 -32.90
C GLU A 38 -15.17 -34.35 -32.39
N ASP A 39 -16.11 -33.43 -32.62
CA ASP A 39 -17.48 -33.67 -33.07
C ASP A 39 -18.56 -34.09 -32.05
N LYS A 40 -19.44 -33.12 -31.70
CA LYS A 40 -20.86 -33.16 -32.14
C LYS A 40 -21.69 -31.97 -31.63
N GLU A 41 -22.12 -31.18 -32.59
CA GLU A 41 -23.53 -30.86 -32.87
C GLU A 41 -24.45 -30.56 -31.67
N HIS A 42 -24.72 -29.27 -31.46
CA HIS A 42 -26.09 -28.86 -31.14
C HIS A 42 -26.53 -27.81 -32.16
N ASP A 43 -27.19 -28.33 -33.19
CA ASP A 43 -28.04 -27.58 -34.11
C ASP A 43 -29.24 -27.02 -33.32
N GLU A 44 -29.45 -25.72 -33.41
CA GLU A 44 -30.64 -25.13 -34.05
C GLU A 44 -30.83 -23.68 -33.59
N VAL A 45 -30.62 -22.78 -34.56
CA VAL A 45 -31.53 -21.69 -34.91
C VAL A 45 -31.81 -20.65 -33.82
N SER A 46 -31.09 -19.53 -33.91
CA SER A 46 -31.66 -18.28 -34.43
C SER A 46 -30.57 -17.22 -34.50
N GLU A 47 -30.04 -17.00 -35.71
CA GLU A 47 -29.75 -15.62 -36.08
C GLU A 47 -31.07 -14.85 -35.98
N PRO A 48 -31.04 -13.66 -35.37
CA PRO A 48 -31.07 -12.55 -36.29
C PRO A 48 -30.07 -11.46 -35.91
N THR A 49 -29.38 -11.03 -36.96
CA THR A 49 -29.06 -9.63 -37.23
C THR A 49 -28.16 -8.96 -36.19
N HIS A 50 -26.87 -8.97 -36.53
CA HIS A 50 -26.03 -7.79 -36.42
C HIS A 50 -26.82 -6.53 -36.84
N PRO A 51 -26.98 -5.51 -35.99
CA PRO A 51 -27.13 -4.16 -36.46
C PRO A 51 -25.72 -3.57 -36.56
N GLU A 52 -25.19 -3.47 -37.78
CA GLU A 52 -24.30 -2.34 -38.07
C GLU A 52 -25.11 -1.06 -37.84
N SER A 53 -24.47 -0.14 -37.11
CA SER A 53 -24.48 1.30 -37.34
C SER A 53 -25.80 1.93 -37.84
N ASP A 54 -26.48 2.68 -36.97
CA ASP A 54 -26.91 4.00 -37.40
C ASP A 54 -27.05 4.96 -36.22
N GLU A 55 -26.60 6.17 -36.50
CA GLU A 55 -26.43 7.31 -35.64
C GLU A 55 -27.75 7.69 -34.94
N LYS A 56 -27.74 7.71 -33.61
CA LYS A 56 -28.35 8.79 -32.81
C LYS A 56 -28.12 8.56 -31.32
N GLU A 57 -26.95 8.97 -30.86
CA GLU A 57 -26.76 9.41 -29.47
C GLU A 57 -27.67 10.63 -29.20
N ASN A 58 -28.97 10.39 -29.01
CA ASN A 58 -29.83 11.35 -28.32
C ASN A 58 -29.79 11.02 -26.83
N HIS A 59 -28.66 11.33 -26.19
CA HIS A 59 -28.69 11.77 -24.80
C HIS A 59 -28.61 13.30 -24.74
N ALA A 60 -29.32 13.97 -25.65
CA ALA A 60 -29.84 15.29 -25.37
C ALA A 60 -30.92 15.13 -24.29
N GLY A 61 -30.65 15.64 -23.08
CA GLY A 61 -31.73 16.11 -22.22
C GLY A 61 -31.88 15.48 -20.84
N LEU A 62 -30.82 14.97 -20.21
CA LEU A 62 -30.75 15.02 -18.75
C LEU A 62 -29.64 16.00 -18.37
N ASN A 63 -29.94 17.28 -18.51
CA ASN A 63 -29.32 18.30 -17.69
C ASN A 63 -29.86 18.03 -16.27
N PRO A 64 -29.11 17.42 -15.33
CA PRO A 64 -29.50 17.56 -13.94
C PRO A 64 -29.36 19.05 -13.67
N SER A 65 -30.49 19.78 -13.66
CA SER A 65 -30.49 21.22 -13.41
C SER A 65 -29.47 21.54 -12.34
N ALA A 66 -28.41 22.26 -12.72
CA ALA A 66 -27.34 22.74 -11.86
C ALA A 66 -27.84 23.84 -10.91
N ASP A 67 -29.08 23.70 -10.44
CA ASP A 67 -29.84 24.70 -9.72
C ASP A 67 -30.02 24.34 -8.23
N ASN A 68 -29.45 23.22 -7.80
CA ASN A 68 -28.98 23.08 -6.42
C ASN A 68 -27.51 23.46 -6.34
N LEU A 69 -27.19 24.61 -6.95
CA LEU A 69 -26.04 25.42 -6.58
C LEU A 69 -26.18 25.65 -5.08
N TYR A 70 -25.37 24.94 -4.29
CA TYR A 70 -25.13 25.33 -2.91
C TYR A 70 -24.76 26.81 -2.95
N LYS A 71 -25.70 27.68 -2.53
CA LYS A 71 -25.41 29.08 -2.29
C LYS A 71 -24.77 29.10 -0.91
N PRO A 72 -23.45 29.30 -0.77
CA PRO A 72 -22.95 29.63 0.54
C PRO A 72 -23.55 31.01 0.85
N SER A 73 -24.52 31.06 1.76
CA SER A 73 -24.87 32.31 2.41
C SER A 73 -23.61 32.77 3.14
N THR A 74 -22.95 33.77 2.58
CA THR A 74 -21.98 34.59 3.29
C THR A 74 -22.73 35.38 4.34
N ASP A 75 -22.74 34.85 5.55
CA ASP A 75 -22.82 35.55 6.84
C ASP A 75 -23.33 34.52 7.84
N THR A 76 -22.46 34.03 8.71
CA THR A 76 -22.50 34.27 10.16
C THR A 76 -21.34 33.47 10.73
N GLU A 77 -20.40 34.16 11.37
CA GLU A 77 -19.45 33.52 12.27
C GLU A 77 -20.20 32.75 13.34
N GLU A 78 -19.86 31.48 13.57
CA GLU A 78 -19.72 30.93 14.92
C GLU A 78 -19.27 29.47 14.84
N THR A 79 -18.09 29.28 15.43
CA THR A 79 -17.66 28.06 16.12
C THR A 79 -17.30 26.89 15.22
N GLU A 80 -16.08 27.00 14.71
CA GLU A 80 -15.01 26.04 14.92
C GLU A 80 -15.20 25.26 16.25
N GLU A 81 -16.11 24.29 16.28
CA GLU A 81 -15.94 23.14 17.18
C GLU A 81 -14.96 22.20 16.49
N GLU A 82 -13.69 22.62 16.53
CA GLU A 82 -12.59 21.68 16.69
C GLU A 82 -12.99 20.84 17.91
N ALA A 83 -13.53 19.65 17.65
CA ALA A 83 -13.52 18.60 18.66
C ALA A 83 -12.04 18.29 18.88
N GLU A 84 -11.42 19.09 19.74
CA GLU A 84 -10.15 18.81 20.38
C GLU A 84 -10.33 17.44 21.04
N ASP A 85 -9.86 16.40 20.36
CA ASP A 85 -9.62 15.08 20.93
C ASP A 85 -8.45 15.24 21.91
N THR A 86 -8.67 15.97 23.01
CA THR A 86 -7.80 15.98 24.17
C THR A 86 -8.09 14.71 24.97
N THR A 87 -7.89 13.55 24.36
CA THR A 87 -7.50 12.41 25.15
C THR A 87 -6.12 12.78 25.69
N ASP A 88 -6.07 13.17 26.96
CA ASP A 88 -4.88 13.52 27.76
C ASP A 88 -4.00 12.26 27.96
N GLU A 89 -3.71 11.56 26.87
CA GLU A 89 -2.74 10.48 26.81
C GLU A 89 -1.38 11.16 26.77
N ALA A 90 -0.72 11.19 27.93
CA ALA A 90 0.62 11.76 28.06
C ALA A 90 1.51 11.22 26.93
N GLU A 91 1.82 12.07 25.94
CA GLU A 91 2.71 11.71 24.86
C GLU A 91 4.05 11.30 25.47
N ILE A 92 4.39 10.02 25.35
CA ILE A 92 5.69 9.54 25.82
C ILE A 92 6.75 10.22 24.95
N PRO A 93 7.70 10.96 25.55
CA PRO A 93 8.72 11.65 24.79
C PRO A 93 9.47 10.66 23.91
N GLN A 94 9.46 10.92 22.61
CA GLN A 94 10.13 10.09 21.61
C GLN A 94 11.62 10.47 21.54
N VAL A 95 12.48 9.48 21.35
CA VAL A 95 13.89 9.71 21.07
C VAL A 95 14.06 10.42 19.73
N GLU A 96 14.96 11.39 19.68
CA GLU A 96 15.29 12.12 18.46
C GLU A 96 15.92 11.23 17.39
N ASN A 97 15.51 11.42 16.13
CA ASN A 97 16.07 10.65 14.99
C ASN A 97 17.59 10.78 14.88
N SER A 98 18.16 11.95 15.24
CA SER A 98 19.61 12.18 15.25
C SER A 98 20.34 11.23 16.22
N VAL A 99 19.74 10.95 17.38
CA VAL A 99 20.31 10.04 18.38
C VAL A 99 20.30 8.61 17.84
N ILE A 100 19.19 8.19 17.22
CA ILE A 100 19.08 6.85 16.61
C ILE A 100 20.10 6.69 15.48
N ASN A 101 20.22 7.68 14.59
CA ASN A 101 21.18 7.64 13.49
C ASN A 101 22.64 7.53 13.98
N ALA A 102 22.99 8.21 15.08
CA ALA A 102 24.31 8.06 15.69
C ALA A 102 24.54 6.63 16.20
N LYS A 103 23.56 6.03 16.88
CA LYS A 103 23.65 4.64 17.35
C LYS A 103 23.72 3.62 16.20
N ILE A 104 23.00 3.87 15.10
CA ILE A 104 23.06 3.07 13.87
C ILE A 104 24.47 3.14 13.28
N ALA A 105 25.06 4.32 13.19
CA ALA A 105 26.44 4.49 12.70
C ALA A 105 27.46 3.76 13.60
N ASP A 106 27.28 3.81 14.93
CA ASP A 106 28.11 3.03 15.86
C ASP A 106 27.96 1.52 15.62
N ALA A 107 26.75 1.04 15.36
CA ALA A 107 26.48 -0.36 15.06
C ALA A 107 27.16 -0.80 13.75
N GLU A 108 27.13 0.04 12.71
CA GLU A 108 27.86 -0.19 11.44
C GLU A 108 29.36 -0.31 11.66
N ALA A 109 29.94 0.63 12.41
CA ALA A 109 31.37 0.62 12.70
C ALA A 109 31.81 -0.60 13.51
N LEU A 110 30.95 -1.14 14.36
CA LEU A 110 31.20 -2.39 15.09
C LEU A 110 30.98 -3.63 14.23
N LEU A 111 30.01 -3.60 13.31
CA LEU A 111 29.70 -4.68 12.37
C LEU A 111 30.92 -5.06 11.52
N GLU A 112 31.69 -4.08 11.06
CA GLU A 112 32.92 -4.28 10.28
C GLU A 112 33.99 -5.08 11.04
N LYS A 113 33.99 -4.99 12.37
CA LYS A 113 34.97 -5.66 13.24
C LYS A 113 34.54 -7.06 13.66
N VAL A 114 33.27 -7.44 13.43
CA VAL A 114 32.77 -8.78 13.74
C VAL A 114 33.41 -9.80 12.79
N THR A 115 34.12 -10.75 13.38
CA THR A 115 34.82 -11.81 12.62
C THR A 115 33.88 -12.96 12.24
N ASP A 116 32.87 -13.25 13.06
CA ASP A 116 31.90 -14.31 12.81
C ASP A 116 30.95 -13.93 11.66
N PRO A 117 30.97 -14.65 10.53
CA PRO A 117 30.17 -14.32 9.35
C PRO A 117 28.67 -14.47 9.57
N SER A 118 28.23 -15.44 10.40
CA SER A 118 26.82 -15.67 10.69
C SER A 118 26.26 -14.52 11.52
N ILE A 119 27.00 -14.13 12.56
CA ILE A 119 26.62 -12.99 13.41
C ILE A 119 26.59 -11.70 12.59
N ARG A 120 27.61 -11.48 11.76
CA ARG A 120 27.68 -10.29 10.89
C ARG A 120 26.49 -10.22 9.94
N GLN A 121 26.12 -11.33 9.29
CA GLN A 121 24.99 -11.34 8.35
C GLN A 121 23.66 -11.03 9.06
N ASN A 122 23.39 -11.68 10.19
CA ASN A 122 22.17 -11.45 10.97
C ASN A 122 22.09 -10.00 11.49
N ALA A 123 23.21 -9.47 11.97
CA ALA A 123 23.28 -8.09 12.43
C ALA A 123 23.08 -7.07 11.29
N MET A 124 23.61 -7.34 10.10
CA MET A 124 23.40 -6.51 8.91
C MET A 124 21.94 -6.49 8.48
N GLU A 125 21.26 -7.65 8.48
CA GLU A 125 19.84 -7.75 8.18
C GLU A 125 19.00 -6.97 9.20
N THR A 126 19.27 -7.17 10.49
CA THR A 126 18.60 -6.46 11.58
C THR A 126 18.77 -4.95 11.45
N LEU A 127 20.01 -4.49 11.19
CA LEU A 127 20.31 -3.07 10.99
C LEU A 127 19.56 -2.49 9.79
N THR A 128 19.45 -3.23 8.69
CA THR A 128 18.72 -2.82 7.49
C THR A 128 17.21 -2.70 7.78
N GLY A 129 16.65 -3.64 8.54
CA GLY A 129 15.27 -3.59 9.00
C GLY A 129 15.00 -2.39 9.91
N LEU A 130 15.91 -2.09 10.83
CA LEU A 130 15.82 -0.94 11.73
C LEU A 130 15.88 0.39 10.98
N LYS A 131 16.80 0.53 10.02
CA LYS A 131 16.87 1.72 9.14
C LYS A 131 15.60 1.90 8.32
N SER A 132 15.07 0.82 7.77
CA SER A 132 13.81 0.86 7.02
C SER A 132 12.65 1.27 7.91
N SER A 133 12.61 0.75 9.14
CA SER A 133 11.58 1.11 10.12
C SER A 133 11.65 2.58 10.52
N LEU A 134 12.85 3.12 10.71
CA LEU A 134 13.09 4.53 11.01
C LEU A 134 12.67 5.44 9.85
N LEU A 135 13.02 5.08 8.61
CA LEU A 135 12.72 5.86 7.43
C LEU A 135 11.21 5.89 7.13
N LEU A 136 10.54 4.75 7.29
CA LEU A 136 9.13 4.58 6.95
C LEU A 136 8.20 4.87 8.15
N GLY A 137 8.76 5.06 9.35
CA GLY A 137 7.99 5.31 10.58
C GLY A 137 7.12 4.11 10.99
N THR A 138 7.50 2.88 10.66
CA THR A 138 6.70 1.67 10.97
C THR A 138 6.82 1.22 12.42
N LYS A 139 7.80 1.76 13.16
CA LYS A 139 8.01 1.57 14.60
C LYS A 139 8.27 2.93 15.23
N ASP A 140 7.89 3.09 16.49
CA ASP A 140 8.22 4.30 17.25
C ASP A 140 9.73 4.39 17.54
N ASN A 141 10.20 5.60 17.80
CA ASN A 141 11.63 5.89 17.94
C ASN A 141 12.23 5.28 19.21
N ASN A 142 11.43 5.13 20.27
CA ASN A 142 11.87 4.52 21.52
C ASN A 142 12.12 3.02 21.32
N THR A 143 11.21 2.33 20.63
CA THR A 143 11.35 0.93 20.22
C THR A 143 12.56 0.74 19.32
N ILE A 144 12.73 1.57 18.28
CA ILE A 144 13.90 1.50 17.40
C ILE A 144 15.19 1.71 18.20
N SER A 145 15.24 2.71 19.08
CA SER A 145 16.42 2.97 19.93
C SER A 145 16.77 1.75 20.80
N ALA A 146 15.78 1.11 21.42
CA ALA A 146 16.00 -0.07 22.26
C ALA A 146 16.49 -1.28 21.45
N GLU A 147 15.94 -1.49 20.25
CA GLU A 147 16.40 -2.56 19.35
C GLU A 147 17.83 -2.32 18.85
N VAL A 148 18.19 -1.07 18.51
CA VAL A 148 19.56 -0.70 18.16
C VAL A 148 20.51 -0.90 19.36
N ASP A 149 20.10 -0.58 20.58
CA ASP A 149 20.91 -0.80 21.78
C ASP A 149 21.17 -2.30 22.03
N SER A 150 20.16 -3.15 21.80
CA SER A 150 20.29 -4.61 21.85
C SER A 150 21.28 -5.12 20.79
N LEU A 151 21.18 -4.61 19.56
CA LEU A 151 22.11 -4.94 18.48
C LEU A 151 23.55 -4.52 18.84
N LEU A 152 23.75 -3.32 19.37
CA LEU A 152 25.05 -2.83 19.82
C LEU A 152 25.64 -3.72 20.93
N ALA A 153 24.83 -4.16 21.89
CA ALA A 153 25.28 -5.06 22.95
C ALA A 153 25.73 -6.41 22.39
N LEU A 154 24.99 -6.97 21.43
CA LEU A 154 25.35 -8.21 20.73
C LEU A 154 26.67 -8.03 19.97
N LEU A 155 26.79 -6.97 19.17
CA LEU A 155 27.99 -6.69 18.38
C LEU A 155 29.25 -6.52 19.25
N LYS A 156 29.12 -5.87 20.41
CA LYS A 156 30.21 -5.73 21.40
C LYS A 156 30.63 -7.07 21.99
N LYS A 157 29.68 -7.95 22.29
CA LYS A 157 29.95 -9.31 22.81
C LYS A 157 30.64 -10.19 21.76
N SER A 158 30.34 -9.96 20.49
CA SER A 158 30.90 -10.71 19.35
C SER A 158 32.24 -10.18 18.85
N GLN A 159 32.80 -9.14 19.48
CA GLN A 159 34.14 -8.67 19.17
C GLN A 159 35.19 -9.70 19.62
N PRO A 160 36.29 -9.88 18.86
CA PRO A 160 37.41 -10.69 19.32
C PRO A 160 37.98 -10.10 20.62
N ALA A 161 38.29 -10.95 21.59
CA ALA A 161 38.92 -10.51 22.83
C ALA A 161 40.26 -9.82 22.52
N PRO A 162 40.59 -8.70 23.20
CA PRO A 162 41.91 -8.09 23.05
C PRO A 162 42.97 -9.12 23.46
N ILE A 163 43.88 -9.43 22.54
CA ILE A 163 45.03 -10.28 22.81
C ILE A 163 45.88 -9.54 23.87
N GLN A 164 45.96 -10.09 25.07
CA GLN A 164 46.82 -9.61 26.16
C GLN A 164 48.29 -9.93 25.90
#